data_AF-A0AAP6ZRE9-F1
#
_entry.id   AF-A0AAP6ZRE9-F1
#
_cell.length_a   1.000
_cell.length_b   1.000
_cell.length_c   1.000
_cell.angle_alpha   90.00
_cell.angle_beta   90.00
_cell.angle_gamma   90.00
#
_symmetry.space_group_name_H-M   'P 1'
#
loop_
_entity.id
_entity.type
_entity.pdbx_description
1 polymer ?
#
loop_
_entity_poly.entity_id
_entity_poly.type
_entity_poly.pdbx_seq_one_letter_code
_entity_poly.pdbx_strand_id
1 'polypeptide(L)'
;MTIENLNDEETLALLSYYVKTKDLAKALELCQERPYELISISFIHAAILCQIGLYERAIVLYCKVLEVEPNNDLCKFQLGVAQFFSNQNHEAFETWHGLDDFVDFVEAFRSLSEQNLSDAEHRLEAFIAKNKKYPELNDDAENLLVQIRINIGEESTESEVANNSVVSNEVESLLSIYKQ
;
A
#
# COMPACT_ATOMS: atom_id res chain seq x y z
N MET A 1 -31.45 -4.53 1.20
CA MET A 1 -31.26 -3.48 0.19
C MET A 1 -30.48 -4.16 -0.92
N THR A 2 -31.11 -4.45 -2.05
CA THR A 2 -30.42 -5.09 -3.17
C THR A 2 -29.51 -4.06 -3.82
N ILE A 3 -28.24 -4.43 -4.02
CA ILE A 3 -27.17 -3.54 -4.51
C ILE A 3 -27.48 -3.00 -5.92
N GLU A 4 -28.38 -3.66 -6.66
CA GLU A 4 -28.84 -3.35 -8.02
C GLU A 4 -29.42 -1.94 -8.26
N ASN A 5 -29.68 -1.14 -7.23
CA ASN A 5 -30.29 0.20 -7.37
C ASN A 5 -29.43 1.36 -6.85
N LEU A 6 -28.16 1.12 -6.47
CA LEU A 6 -27.28 2.20 -6.00
C LEU A 6 -26.77 3.02 -7.20
N ASN A 7 -26.82 4.34 -7.10
CA ASN A 7 -26.12 5.22 -8.03
C ASN A 7 -24.61 5.27 -7.73
N ASP A 8 -23.86 5.96 -8.57
CA ASP A 8 -22.39 6.05 -8.47
C ASP A 8 -21.92 6.67 -7.15
N GLU A 9 -22.58 7.73 -6.69
CA GLU A 9 -22.26 8.42 -5.44
C GLU A 9 -22.55 7.52 -4.23
N GLU A 10 -23.70 6.85 -4.23
CA GLU A 10 -24.08 5.91 -3.17
C GLU A 10 -23.14 4.70 -3.13
N THR A 11 -22.71 4.21 -4.29
CA THR A 11 -21.75 3.11 -4.40
C THR A 11 -20.40 3.51 -3.82
N LEU A 12 -19.88 4.70 -4.17
CA LEU A 12 -18.62 5.20 -3.63
C LEU A 12 -18.70 5.49 -2.13
N ALA A 13 -19.81 6.03 -1.64
CA ALA A 13 -20.03 6.25 -0.22
C ALA A 13 -20.06 4.93 0.57
N LEU A 14 -20.72 3.90 0.02
CA LEU A 14 -20.79 2.59 0.64
C LEU A 14 -19.45 1.85 0.60
N LEU A 15 -18.70 1.95 -0.50
CA LEU A 15 -17.32 1.45 -0.60
C LEU A 15 -16.42 2.11 0.44
N SER A 16 -16.45 3.45 0.53
CA SER A 16 -15.69 4.20 1.52
C SER A 16 -16.03 3.79 2.95
N TYR A 17 -17.33 3.58 3.24
CA TYR A 17 -17.78 3.07 4.52
C TYR A 17 -17.18 1.69 4.84
N TYR A 18 -17.30 0.73 3.92
CA TYR A 18 -16.78 -0.62 4.13
C TYR A 18 -15.26 -0.66 4.29
N VAL A 19 -14.51 0.09 3.47
CA VAL A 19 -13.06 0.21 3.60
C VAL A 19 -12.69 0.79 4.96
N LYS A 20 -13.35 1.88 5.38
CA LYS A 20 -13.10 2.52 6.69
C LYS A 20 -13.43 1.62 7.87
N THR A 21 -14.47 0.79 7.77
CA THR A 21 -14.83 -0.17 8.81
C THR A 21 -14.09 -1.50 8.69
N LYS A 22 -13.13 -1.62 7.76
CA LYS A 22 -12.38 -2.84 7.45
C LYS A 22 -13.26 -4.05 7.07
N ASP A 23 -14.45 -3.81 6.54
CA ASP A 23 -15.34 -4.84 6.00
C ASP A 23 -14.98 -5.11 4.53
N LEU A 24 -13.74 -5.60 4.32
CA LEU A 24 -13.16 -5.77 2.98
C LEU A 24 -13.92 -6.81 2.14
N ALA A 25 -14.61 -7.76 2.78
CA ALA A 25 -15.43 -8.76 2.09
C ALA A 25 -16.59 -8.09 1.34
N LYS A 26 -17.34 -7.21 2.02
CA LYS A 26 -18.43 -6.46 1.38
C LYS A 26 -17.93 -5.43 0.38
N ALA A 27 -16.80 -4.79 0.68
CA ALA A 27 -16.18 -3.87 -0.27
C ALA A 27 -15.82 -4.59 -1.58
N LEU A 28 -15.26 -5.80 -1.48
CA LEU A 28 -14.89 -6.63 -2.62
C LEU A 28 -16.11 -7.13 -3.40
N GLU A 29 -17.17 -7.57 -2.72
CA GLU A 29 -18.45 -7.96 -3.34
C GLU A 29 -18.99 -6.81 -4.18
N LEU A 30 -19.05 -5.60 -3.62
CA LEU A 30 -19.53 -4.39 -4.30
C LEU A 30 -18.67 -4.02 -5.52
N CYS A 31 -17.33 -4.15 -5.42
CA CYS A 31 -16.43 -3.94 -6.56
C CYS A 31 -16.61 -4.98 -7.68
N GLN A 32 -16.98 -6.21 -7.34
CA GLN A 32 -17.16 -7.31 -8.30
C GLN A 32 -18.50 -7.28 -9.02
N GLU A 33 -19.54 -6.76 -8.37
CA GLU A 33 -20.87 -6.59 -8.97
C GLU A 33 -20.92 -5.46 -10.00
N ARG A 34 -20.05 -4.45 -9.87
CA ARG A 34 -19.95 -3.31 -10.79
C ARG A 34 -18.56 -3.19 -11.43
N PRO A 35 -18.08 -4.21 -12.15
CA PRO A 35 -16.74 -4.20 -12.70
C PRO A 35 -16.65 -3.19 -13.83
N TYR A 36 -15.67 -2.27 -13.75
CA TYR A 36 -15.30 -1.34 -14.84
C TYR A 36 -16.29 -0.23 -15.17
N GLU A 37 -17.22 0.11 -14.28
CA GLU A 37 -18.18 1.19 -14.52
C GLU A 37 -17.58 2.58 -14.23
N LEU A 38 -16.72 2.67 -13.21
CA LEU A 38 -16.02 3.90 -12.82
C LEU A 38 -14.53 3.62 -12.60
N ILE A 39 -13.70 4.57 -13.02
CA ILE A 39 -12.25 4.52 -12.80
C ILE A 39 -11.90 4.53 -11.30
N SER A 40 -12.69 5.26 -10.51
CA SER A 40 -12.59 5.33 -9.04
C SER A 40 -12.89 3.99 -8.38
N ILE A 41 -13.90 3.24 -8.85
CA ILE A 41 -14.19 1.89 -8.35
C ILE A 41 -13.02 0.95 -8.69
N SER A 42 -12.43 1.08 -9.88
CA SER A 42 -11.26 0.27 -10.27
C SER A 42 -10.04 0.57 -9.39
N PHE A 43 -9.81 1.84 -9.06
CA PHE A 43 -8.77 2.26 -8.12
C PHE A 43 -9.01 1.70 -6.70
N ILE A 44 -10.23 1.83 -6.16
CA ILE A 44 -10.58 1.31 -4.83
C ILE A 44 -10.46 -0.23 -4.81
N HIS A 45 -10.92 -0.91 -5.85
CA HIS A 45 -10.79 -2.36 -5.97
C HIS A 45 -9.31 -2.78 -5.99
N ALA A 46 -8.45 -2.07 -6.71
CA ALA A 46 -7.01 -2.31 -6.71
C ALA A 46 -6.40 -2.13 -5.30
N ALA A 47 -6.79 -1.08 -4.58
CA ALA A 47 -6.34 -0.84 -3.22
C ALA A 47 -6.77 -1.95 -2.25
N ILE A 48 -8.02 -2.42 -2.34
CA ILE A 48 -8.51 -3.55 -1.54
C ILE A 48 -7.71 -4.83 -1.88
N LEU A 49 -7.46 -5.09 -3.16
CA LEU A 49 -6.65 -6.25 -3.59
C LEU A 49 -5.22 -6.16 -3.03
N CYS A 50 -4.62 -4.98 -3.00
CA CYS A 50 -3.33 -4.77 -2.34
C CYS A 50 -3.40 -5.09 -0.85
N GLN A 51 -4.42 -4.61 -0.12
CA GLN A 51 -4.56 -4.85 1.33
C GLN A 51 -4.71 -6.32 1.69
N ILE A 52 -5.28 -7.14 0.80
CA ILE A 52 -5.44 -8.59 1.00
C ILE A 52 -4.33 -9.41 0.34
N GLY A 53 -3.24 -8.78 -0.10
CA GLY A 53 -2.07 -9.46 -0.66
C GLY A 53 -2.21 -9.98 -2.09
N LEU A 54 -3.25 -9.58 -2.83
CA LEU A 54 -3.46 -9.98 -4.23
C LEU A 54 -2.83 -8.97 -5.21
N TYR A 55 -1.51 -8.78 -5.09
CA TYR A 55 -0.76 -7.72 -5.75
C TYR A 55 -0.81 -7.79 -7.29
N GLU A 56 -0.67 -8.96 -7.90
CA GLU A 56 -0.71 -9.12 -9.36
C GLU A 56 -2.07 -8.72 -9.93
N ARG A 57 -3.15 -8.99 -9.19
CA ARG A 57 -4.50 -8.57 -9.59
C ARG A 57 -4.68 -7.06 -9.41
N ALA A 58 -4.11 -6.48 -8.34
CA ALA A 58 -4.13 -5.04 -8.11
C ALA A 58 -3.38 -4.28 -9.22
N ILE A 59 -2.19 -4.77 -9.62
CA ILE A 59 -1.39 -4.19 -10.71
C ILE A 59 -2.21 -4.06 -12.00
N VAL A 60 -2.95 -5.10 -12.40
CA VAL A 60 -3.80 -5.06 -13.59
C VAL A 60 -4.85 -3.95 -13.52
N LEU A 61 -5.44 -3.72 -12.35
CA LEU A 61 -6.44 -2.66 -12.17
C LEU A 61 -5.81 -1.27 -12.12
N TYR A 62 -4.67 -1.09 -11.44
CA TYR A 62 -3.96 0.19 -11.45
C TYR A 62 -3.49 0.58 -12.85
N CYS A 63 -3.01 -0.36 -13.66
CA CYS A 63 -2.67 -0.09 -15.06
C CYS A 63 -3.89 0.46 -15.83
N LYS A 64 -5.08 -0.12 -15.65
CA LYS A 64 -6.33 0.38 -16.25
C LYS A 64 -6.70 1.78 -15.76
N VAL A 65 -6.45 2.09 -14.48
CA VAL A 65 -6.65 3.44 -13.94
C VAL A 65 -5.74 4.44 -14.67
N LEU A 66 -4.46 4.09 -14.83
CA LEU A 66 -3.47 4.94 -15.49
C LEU A 66 -3.66 5.06 -17.02
N GLU A 67 -4.35 4.11 -17.67
CA GLU A 67 -4.76 4.25 -19.07
C GLU A 67 -5.72 5.45 -19.26
N VAL A 68 -6.55 5.75 -18.26
CA VAL A 68 -7.50 6.88 -18.28
C VAL A 68 -6.90 8.13 -17.63
N GLU A 69 -6.18 7.96 -16.52
CA GLU A 69 -5.60 9.03 -15.71
C GLU A 69 -4.06 8.89 -15.62
N PRO A 70 -3.31 9.14 -16.70
CA PRO A 70 -1.86 8.87 -16.76
C PRO A 70 -1.03 9.75 -15.82
N ASN A 71 -1.61 10.81 -15.26
CA ASN A 71 -0.97 11.74 -14.32
C ASN A 71 -1.49 11.58 -12.89
N ASN A 72 -2.14 10.47 -12.57
CA ASN A 72 -2.59 10.19 -11.21
C ASN A 72 -1.40 9.68 -10.37
N ASP A 73 -0.70 10.60 -9.71
CA ASP A 73 0.51 10.30 -8.92
C ASP A 73 0.21 9.32 -7.77
N LEU A 74 -0.96 9.43 -7.14
CA LEU A 74 -1.38 8.49 -6.10
C LEU A 74 -1.54 7.07 -6.66
N CYS A 75 -2.12 6.93 -7.85
CA CYS A 75 -2.22 5.64 -8.53
C CYS A 75 -0.85 5.08 -8.95
N LYS A 76 0.08 5.93 -9.39
CA LYS A 76 1.46 5.49 -9.66
C LYS A 76 2.15 5.02 -8.38
N PHE A 77 1.99 5.78 -7.29
CA PHE A 77 2.53 5.38 -5.99
C PHE A 77 2.00 4.01 -5.56
N GLN A 78 0.68 3.82 -5.56
CA GLN A 78 0.04 2.57 -5.18
C GLN A 78 0.37 1.39 -6.13
N LEU A 79 0.54 1.65 -7.43
CA LEU A 79 1.05 0.65 -8.38
C LEU A 79 2.46 0.20 -8.01
N GLY A 80 3.35 1.14 -7.71
CA GLY A 80 4.71 0.82 -7.30
C GLY A 80 4.75 0.01 -6.00
N VAL A 81 3.84 0.31 -5.05
CA VAL A 81 3.67 -0.50 -3.84
C VAL A 81 3.28 -1.95 -4.19
N ALA A 82 2.29 -2.13 -5.07
CA ALA A 82 1.88 -3.45 -5.53
C ALA A 82 3.01 -4.21 -6.25
N GLN A 83 3.79 -3.53 -7.10
CA GLN A 83 4.94 -4.09 -7.80
C GLN A 83 6.03 -4.52 -6.81
N PHE A 84 6.36 -3.69 -5.84
CA PHE A 84 7.34 -4.00 -4.80
C PHE A 84 6.97 -5.29 -4.05
N PHE A 85 5.70 -5.42 -3.63
CA PHE A 85 5.23 -6.63 -2.95
C PHE A 85 5.06 -7.86 -3.84
N SER A 86 4.93 -7.66 -5.15
CA SER A 86 4.95 -8.74 -6.14
C SER A 86 6.40 -9.15 -6.52
N ASN A 87 7.42 -8.68 -5.80
CA ASN A 87 8.84 -8.87 -6.10
C ASN A 87 9.28 -8.27 -7.45
N GLN A 88 8.54 -7.30 -7.98
CA GLN A 88 8.85 -6.53 -9.19
C GLN A 88 9.54 -5.21 -8.79
N ASN A 89 10.65 -5.31 -8.06
CA ASN A 89 11.31 -4.15 -7.44
C ASN A 89 11.81 -3.15 -8.47
N HIS A 90 12.32 -3.62 -9.62
CA HIS A 90 12.80 -2.73 -10.67
C HIS A 90 11.65 -1.88 -11.22
N GLU A 91 10.54 -2.52 -11.56
CA GLU A 91 9.33 -1.88 -12.05
C GLU A 91 8.72 -0.92 -11.02
N ALA A 92 8.76 -1.27 -9.73
CA ALA A 92 8.31 -0.40 -8.65
C ALA A 92 9.09 0.92 -8.62
N PHE A 93 10.42 0.86 -8.62
CA PHE A 93 11.26 2.07 -8.58
C PHE A 93 11.18 2.89 -9.86
N GLU A 94 11.01 2.26 -11.03
CA GLU A 94 10.73 2.98 -12.28
C GLU A 94 9.37 3.68 -12.24
N THR A 95 8.33 3.02 -11.70
CA THR A 95 6.98 3.60 -11.58
C THR A 95 6.94 4.79 -10.61
N TRP A 96 7.75 4.74 -9.56
CA TRP A 96 7.91 5.84 -8.61
C TRP A 96 8.80 6.98 -9.09
N HIS A 97 9.49 6.82 -10.22
CA HIS A 97 10.40 7.83 -10.72
C HIS A 97 9.67 9.17 -10.99
N GLY A 98 10.17 10.25 -10.40
CA GLY A 98 9.60 11.60 -10.54
C GLY A 98 8.38 11.89 -9.66
N LEU A 99 8.02 10.98 -8.73
CA LEU A 99 6.96 11.21 -7.76
C LEU A 99 7.49 11.98 -6.53
N ASP A 100 7.80 13.27 -6.70
CA ASP A 100 8.48 14.10 -5.70
C ASP A 100 7.75 14.15 -4.34
N ASP A 101 6.41 14.14 -4.34
CA ASP A 101 5.59 14.13 -3.12
C ASP A 101 5.78 12.87 -2.26
N PHE A 102 6.32 11.80 -2.84
CA PHE A 102 6.45 10.47 -2.23
C PHE A 102 7.90 10.08 -1.99
N VAL A 103 8.87 10.96 -2.30
CA VAL A 103 10.31 10.62 -2.29
C VAL A 103 10.75 9.97 -0.99
N ASP A 104 10.36 10.53 0.16
CA ASP A 104 10.75 9.99 1.46
C ASP A 104 10.10 8.61 1.71
N PHE A 105 8.86 8.37 1.27
CA PHE A 105 8.22 7.06 1.40
C PHE A 105 8.89 6.02 0.46
N VAL A 106 9.21 6.41 -0.77
CA VAL A 106 9.91 5.54 -1.73
C VAL A 106 11.32 5.18 -1.24
N GLU A 107 12.06 6.14 -0.67
CA GLU A 107 13.34 5.87 -0.03
C GLU A 107 13.20 4.93 1.17
N ALA A 108 12.11 5.01 1.94
CA ALA A 108 11.87 4.06 3.02
C ALA A 108 11.76 2.62 2.50
N PHE A 109 11.05 2.39 1.38
CA PHE A 109 11.00 1.06 0.74
C PHE A 109 12.36 0.59 0.25
N ARG A 110 13.20 1.49 -0.27
CA ARG A 110 14.58 1.16 -0.64
C ARG A 110 15.39 0.73 0.58
N SER A 111 15.35 1.51 1.65
CA SER A 111 16.07 1.20 2.90
C SER A 111 15.57 -0.10 3.52
N LEU A 112 14.27 -0.42 3.45
CA LEU A 112 13.74 -1.72 3.83
C LEU A 112 14.30 -2.87 2.97
N SER A 113 14.39 -2.69 1.65
CA SER A 113 14.98 -3.70 0.76
C SER A 113 16.47 -3.96 1.03
N GLU A 114 17.16 -2.97 1.60
CA GLU A 114 18.56 -3.03 2.02
C GLU A 114 18.73 -3.43 3.50
N GLN A 115 17.62 -3.76 4.20
CA GLN A 115 17.59 -4.09 5.64
C GLN A 115 18.10 -2.96 6.55
N ASN A 116 18.04 -1.72 6.07
CA ASN A 116 18.38 -0.54 6.86
C ASN A 116 17.13 0.02 7.53
N LEU A 117 16.70 -0.64 8.61
CA LEU A 117 15.49 -0.29 9.36
C LEU A 117 15.55 1.13 9.96
N SER A 118 16.73 1.55 10.42
CA SER A 118 16.91 2.89 11.00
C SER A 118 16.75 4.01 9.97
N ASP A 119 17.27 3.83 8.76
CA ASP A 119 17.04 4.82 7.69
C ASP A 119 15.58 4.78 7.22
N ALA A 120 14.99 3.59 7.07
CA ALA A 120 13.57 3.46 6.73
C ALA A 120 12.65 4.18 7.73
N GLU A 121 12.91 4.06 9.03
CA GLU A 121 12.22 4.80 10.09
C GLU A 121 12.34 6.32 9.87
N HIS A 122 13.58 6.83 9.74
CA HIS A 122 13.82 8.27 9.56
C HIS A 122 13.14 8.82 8.29
N ARG A 123 13.12 8.03 7.22
CA ARG A 123 12.44 8.36 5.96
C ARG A 123 10.93 8.46 6.12
N LEU A 124 10.29 7.51 6.81
CA LEU A 124 8.85 7.56 7.08
C LEU A 124 8.47 8.75 7.97
N GLU A 125 9.27 9.06 8.99
CA GLU A 125 9.04 10.25 9.81
C GLU A 125 9.12 11.55 8.99
N ALA A 126 10.11 11.64 8.09
CA ALA A 126 10.25 12.78 7.19
C ALA A 126 9.05 12.91 6.23
N PHE A 127 8.54 11.78 5.71
CA PHE A 127 7.33 11.76 4.90
C PHE A 127 6.12 12.28 5.69
N ILE A 128 5.82 11.71 6.86
CA ILE A 128 4.67 12.09 7.69
C ILE A 128 4.71 13.58 8.07
N ALA A 129 5.89 14.10 8.44
CA ALA A 129 6.05 15.49 8.83
C ALA A 129 5.77 16.50 7.70
N LYS A 130 6.00 16.10 6.44
CA LYS A 130 5.85 16.97 5.25
C LYS A 130 4.54 16.73 4.50
N ASN A 131 4.02 15.50 4.51
CA ASN A 131 2.91 15.10 3.67
C ASN A 131 1.60 15.74 4.15
N LYS A 132 1.11 16.66 3.33
CA LYS A 132 -0.19 17.32 3.50
C LYS A 132 -1.16 17.03 2.35
N LYS A 133 -0.63 16.53 1.23
CA LYS A 133 -1.38 16.33 -0.02
C LYS A 133 -2.17 15.03 0.02
N TYR A 134 -1.61 13.99 0.65
CA TYR A 134 -2.21 12.65 0.74
C TYR A 134 -2.31 12.20 2.20
N PRO A 135 -3.10 12.87 3.05
CA PRO A 135 -3.12 12.62 4.50
C PRO A 135 -3.44 11.17 4.87
N GLU A 136 -4.23 10.47 4.06
CA GLU A 136 -4.55 9.04 4.29
C GLU A 136 -3.30 8.14 4.27
N LEU A 137 -2.26 8.52 3.53
CA LEU A 137 -0.99 7.77 3.52
C LEU A 137 -0.16 7.98 4.78
N ASN A 138 -0.48 8.97 5.61
CA ASN A 138 0.21 9.12 6.89
C ASN A 138 -0.17 7.96 7.81
N ASP A 139 -1.43 7.51 7.79
CA ASP A 139 -1.86 6.34 8.57
C ASP A 139 -1.11 5.07 8.10
N ASP A 140 -0.94 4.89 6.78
CA ASP A 140 -0.17 3.77 6.22
C ASP A 140 1.31 3.84 6.62
N ALA A 141 1.92 5.03 6.55
CA ALA A 141 3.31 5.25 6.95
C ALA A 141 3.52 5.06 8.46
N GLU A 142 2.58 5.52 9.30
CA GLU A 142 2.60 5.32 10.75
C GLU A 142 2.48 3.85 11.11
N ASN A 143 1.58 3.12 10.45
CA ASN A 143 1.44 1.68 10.65
C ASN A 143 2.75 0.95 10.31
N LEU A 144 3.42 1.32 9.22
CA LEU A 144 4.71 0.74 8.85
C LEU A 144 5.80 1.09 9.87
N LEU A 145 5.84 2.35 10.31
CA LEU A 145 6.77 2.83 11.32
C LEU A 145 6.66 2.04 12.64
N VAL A 146 5.44 1.72 13.07
CA VAL A 146 5.20 0.90 14.27
C VAL A 146 5.82 -0.50 14.11
N GLN A 147 5.65 -1.14 12.95
CA GLN A 147 6.23 -2.47 12.71
C GLN A 147 7.77 -2.42 12.69
N ILE A 148 8.34 -1.42 12.03
CA ILE A 148 9.81 -1.22 12.00
C ILE A 148 10.37 -1.10 13.42
N ARG A 149 9.72 -0.30 14.27
CA ARG A 149 10.14 -0.09 15.66
C ARG A 149 10.05 -1.35 16.52
N ILE A 150 9.03 -2.19 16.29
CA ILE A 150 8.92 -3.49 16.96
C ILE A 150 10.14 -4.35 16.60
N ASN A 151 10.47 -4.47 15.31
CA ASN A 151 11.61 -5.28 14.88
C ASN A 151 12.96 -4.76 15.39
N ILE A 152 13.20 -3.43 15.38
CA ILE A 152 14.43 -2.86 15.96
C ILE A 152 14.52 -3.19 17.47
N GLY A 153 13.38 -3.16 18.17
CA GLY A 153 13.29 -3.56 19.58
C GLY A 153 13.59 -5.04 19.81
N GLU A 154 13.14 -5.92 18.91
CA GLU A 154 13.41 -7.36 18.96
C GLU A 154 14.89 -7.66 18.66
N GLU A 155 15.49 -7.06 17.63
CA GLU A 155 16.92 -7.21 17.29
C GLU A 155 17.85 -6.83 18.44
N SER A 156 17.49 -5.80 19.21
CA SER A 156 18.27 -5.36 20.38
C SER A 156 18.12 -6.28 21.60
N THR A 157 17.12 -7.16 21.62
CA THR A 157 16.96 -8.22 22.63
C THR A 157 17.50 -9.58 22.17
N GLU A 158 17.44 -9.88 20.87
CA GLU A 158 17.93 -11.13 20.27
C GLU A 158 19.45 -11.13 20.02
N SER A 159 20.10 -9.96 20.03
CA SER A 159 21.57 -9.88 19.98
C SER A 159 22.28 -10.45 21.23
N GLU A 160 21.54 -10.92 22.25
CA GLU A 160 22.05 -11.78 23.33
C GLU A 160 21.99 -13.30 23.02
N VAL A 161 21.28 -13.75 21.97
CA VAL A 161 21.12 -15.18 21.65
C VAL A 161 21.26 -15.42 20.14
N ALA A 162 22.47 -15.78 19.74
CA ALA A 162 22.98 -15.84 18.36
C ALA A 162 22.14 -16.55 17.26
N ASN A 163 22.32 -16.02 16.04
CA ASN A 163 22.45 -16.66 14.71
C ASN A 163 21.44 -17.75 14.30
N ASN A 164 20.57 -17.45 13.33
CA ASN A 164 20.65 -18.06 11.97
C ASN A 164 19.62 -17.49 10.96
N SER A 165 20.14 -17.24 9.76
CA SER A 165 19.48 -17.07 8.45
C SER A 165 17.96 -17.26 8.32
N VAL A 166 17.20 -16.15 8.26
CA VAL A 166 15.84 -16.09 7.66
C VAL A 166 15.67 -14.77 6.88
N VAL A 167 16.57 -14.53 5.93
CA VAL A 167 16.80 -13.18 5.34
C VAL A 167 15.71 -12.73 4.32
N SER A 168 14.66 -13.52 4.03
CA SER A 168 13.57 -13.08 3.14
C SER A 168 12.19 -12.91 3.82
N ASN A 169 12.04 -13.27 5.10
CA ASN A 169 10.71 -13.27 5.74
C ASN A 169 10.43 -12.02 6.59
N GLU A 170 11.44 -11.25 6.97
CA GLU A 170 11.31 -10.13 7.91
C GLU A 170 10.64 -8.91 7.27
N VAL A 171 11.04 -8.54 6.05
CA VAL A 171 10.42 -7.44 5.28
C VAL A 171 8.97 -7.75 4.93
N GLU A 172 8.67 -9.00 4.57
CA GLU A 172 7.31 -9.48 4.31
C GLU A 172 6.40 -9.50 5.55
N SER A 173 6.99 -9.64 6.75
CA SER A 173 6.30 -9.59 8.04
C SER A 173 6.01 -8.15 8.48
N LEU A 174 7.01 -7.27 8.35
CA LEU A 174 6.93 -5.83 8.64
C LEU A 174 5.82 -5.12 7.86
N LEU A 175 5.61 -5.55 6.63
CA LEU A 175 4.69 -4.94 5.70
C LEU A 175 3.31 -5.63 5.68
N SER A 176 3.03 -6.49 6.67
CA SER A 176 1.77 -7.24 6.80
C SER A 176 0.51 -6.36 6.97
N ILE A 177 0.66 -5.05 7.19
CA ILE A 177 -0.42 -4.05 7.06
C ILE A 177 -1.06 -4.03 5.67
N TYR A 178 -0.34 -4.46 4.63
CA TYR A 178 -0.89 -4.73 3.30
C TYR A 178 -1.32 -6.20 3.11
N LYS A 179 -1.44 -6.98 4.20
CA LYS A 179 -1.88 -8.38 4.18
C LYS A 179 -3.04 -8.67 5.15
N GLN A 180 -3.51 -7.68 5.93
CA GLN A 180 -4.49 -7.83 7.01
C GLN A 180 -5.90 -7.35 6.66
#